data_AF-A0A086SWY8-F1
#
_entry.id   AF-A0A086SWY8-F1
#
_cell.length_a   1.000
_cell.length_b   1.000
_cell.length_c   1.000
_cell.angle_alpha   90.00
_cell.angle_beta   90.00
_cell.angle_gamma   90.00
#
_symmetry.space_group_name_H-M   'P 1'
#
loop_
_entity.id
_entity.type
_entity.pdbx_description
1 polymer ?
#
loop_
_entity_poly.entity_id
_entity_poly.type
_entity_poly.pdbx_seq_one_letter_code
_entity_poly.pdbx_strand_id
1 'polypeptide(L)'
;MTSHGELYNVEQEIASFFSKTSVSRETCDAVAKDLVGGDRAVQVAIQGCCSYTVYAGQHLDHVVQFQLKSSPLKTDIAALARQIYGSLAPETSFKQQLGKGSAEAWQEPLLVYVMARVKEPSRLEFTLAHGNPENSPENKAWRMNLIRDVARFFALSWNAPQALPQELRHQMMETWEKELRMLLVSLPERFHTTIRDTLASLPRILSNPMVLVHGDFSVFNIMTEPVPIKDDERGRYVIMILDGLLLNPATRFDSL
;
A
#
# COMPACT_ATOMS: atom_id res chain seq x y z
N MET A 1 5.36 -10.79 -33.52
CA MET A 1 4.53 -11.45 -32.49
C MET A 1 4.12 -10.40 -31.49
N THR A 2 2.95 -9.81 -31.68
CA THR A 2 2.31 -8.89 -30.74
C THR A 2 1.88 -9.71 -29.54
N SER A 3 2.59 -9.56 -28.42
CA SER A 3 2.09 -9.97 -27.11
C SER A 3 0.82 -9.15 -26.85
N HIS A 4 -0.34 -9.76 -27.07
CA HIS A 4 -1.58 -9.27 -26.52
C HIS A 4 -1.42 -9.41 -25.01
N GLY A 5 -1.31 -8.28 -24.30
CA GLY A 5 -1.36 -8.29 -22.85
C GLY A 5 -2.66 -8.98 -22.44
N GLU A 6 -2.55 -10.07 -21.67
CA GLU A 6 -3.73 -10.77 -21.17
C GLU A 6 -4.58 -9.78 -20.38
N LEU A 7 -5.87 -9.72 -20.71
CA LEU A 7 -6.82 -8.87 -20.04
C LEU A 7 -6.93 -9.35 -18.58
N TYR A 8 -6.87 -8.42 -17.62
CA TYR A 8 -6.99 -8.76 -16.20
C TYR A 8 -8.26 -9.59 -15.92
N ASN A 9 -8.10 -10.70 -15.19
CA ASN A 9 -9.18 -11.60 -14.82
C ASN A 9 -9.20 -11.82 -13.30
N VAL A 10 -10.14 -11.15 -12.63
CA VAL A 10 -10.28 -11.20 -11.17
C VAL A 10 -10.48 -12.62 -10.64
N GLU A 11 -11.21 -13.49 -11.35
CA GLU A 11 -11.48 -14.86 -10.87
C GLU A 11 -10.22 -15.73 -10.94
N GLN A 12 -9.35 -15.51 -11.92
CA GLN A 12 -8.04 -16.19 -11.99
C GLN A 12 -7.12 -15.75 -10.85
N GLU A 13 -7.09 -14.46 -10.54
CA GLU A 13 -6.31 -13.95 -9.39
C GLU A 13 -6.83 -14.50 -8.06
N ILE A 14 -8.15 -14.55 -7.88
CA ILE A 14 -8.80 -15.15 -6.70
C ILE A 14 -8.42 -16.63 -6.59
N ALA A 15 -8.54 -17.40 -7.68
CA ALA A 15 -8.18 -18.82 -7.69
C ALA A 15 -6.70 -19.03 -7.39
N SER A 16 -5.82 -18.19 -7.94
CA SER A 16 -4.38 -18.20 -7.68
C SER A 16 -4.08 -17.94 -6.21
N PHE A 17 -4.72 -16.95 -5.58
CA PHE A 17 -4.60 -16.70 -4.14
C PHE A 17 -5.05 -17.90 -3.32
N PHE A 18 -6.22 -18.47 -3.61
CA PHE A 18 -6.77 -19.59 -2.82
C PHE A 18 -6.01 -20.90 -3.01
N SER A 19 -5.15 -21.03 -4.03
CA SER A 19 -4.21 -22.16 -4.13
C SER A 19 -3.15 -22.15 -3.01
N LYS A 20 -2.86 -20.98 -2.42
CA LYS A 20 -1.81 -20.76 -1.41
C LYS A 20 -2.29 -20.95 0.03
N THR A 21 -3.57 -21.29 0.23
CA THR A 21 -4.18 -21.45 1.56
C THR A 21 -5.17 -22.59 1.56
N SER A 22 -5.44 -23.17 2.74
CA SER A 22 -6.48 -24.19 2.93
C SER A 22 -7.86 -23.60 3.22
N VAL A 23 -7.95 -22.29 3.46
CA VAL A 23 -9.20 -21.59 3.75
C VAL A 23 -9.96 -21.36 2.44
N SER A 24 -11.24 -21.68 2.39
CA SER A 24 -12.04 -21.45 1.18
C SER A 24 -12.51 -19.99 1.05
N ARG A 25 -12.86 -19.60 -0.17
CA ARG A 25 -13.48 -18.29 -0.44
C ARG A 25 -14.78 -18.11 0.33
N GLU A 26 -15.63 -19.13 0.37
CA GLU A 26 -16.91 -19.11 1.07
C GLU A 26 -16.72 -18.89 2.57
N THR A 27 -15.67 -19.49 3.14
CA THR A 27 -15.30 -19.28 4.55
C THR A 27 -14.88 -17.83 4.79
N CYS A 28 -14.08 -17.25 3.89
CA CYS A 28 -13.69 -15.84 3.98
C CYS A 28 -14.91 -14.92 3.88
N ASP A 29 -15.80 -15.15 2.91
CA ASP A 29 -17.00 -14.34 2.69
C ASP A 29 -17.97 -14.42 3.89
N ALA A 30 -18.12 -15.59 4.51
CA ALA A 30 -18.92 -15.76 5.72
C ALA A 30 -18.30 -14.98 6.90
N VAL A 31 -16.99 -15.13 7.11
CA VAL A 31 -16.27 -14.40 8.17
C VAL A 31 -16.35 -12.88 7.96
N ALA A 32 -16.25 -12.40 6.72
CA ALA A 32 -16.38 -10.98 6.43
C ALA A 32 -17.77 -10.44 6.86
N LYS A 33 -18.85 -11.16 6.54
CA LYS A 33 -20.21 -10.79 6.93
C LYS A 33 -20.39 -10.79 8.45
N ASP A 34 -19.87 -11.81 9.13
CA ASP A 34 -19.99 -11.92 10.58
C ASP A 34 -19.22 -10.82 11.31
N LEU A 35 -18.03 -10.44 10.82
CA LEU A 35 -17.16 -9.48 11.49
C LEU A 35 -17.69 -8.03 11.46
N VAL A 36 -18.38 -7.64 10.38
CA VAL A 36 -18.83 -6.24 10.19
C VAL A 36 -20.34 -6.11 10.04
N GLY A 37 -21.07 -7.22 10.16
CA GLY A 37 -22.52 -7.27 9.94
C GLY A 37 -22.92 -7.14 8.47
N GLY A 38 -24.18 -7.47 8.19
CA GLY A 38 -24.74 -7.47 6.84
C GLY A 38 -24.78 -8.85 6.19
N ASP A 39 -25.43 -8.93 5.03
CA ASP A 39 -25.71 -10.18 4.31
C ASP A 39 -24.80 -10.40 3.09
N ARG A 40 -24.01 -9.38 2.73
CA ARG A 40 -23.21 -9.32 1.50
C ARG A 40 -21.73 -9.13 1.80
N ALA A 41 -20.92 -9.91 1.09
CA ALA A 41 -19.50 -9.69 0.88
C ALA A 41 -19.31 -9.58 -0.64
N VAL A 42 -18.72 -8.49 -1.12
CA VAL A 42 -18.54 -8.20 -2.54
C VAL A 42 -17.05 -8.05 -2.81
N GLN A 43 -16.50 -8.91 -3.66
CA GLN A 43 -15.09 -8.82 -4.04
C GLN A 43 -14.76 -7.45 -4.65
N VAL A 44 -13.58 -6.94 -4.33
CA VAL A 44 -13.06 -5.76 -5.01
C VAL A 44 -12.69 -6.12 -6.45
N ALA A 45 -12.73 -5.13 -7.35
CA ALA A 45 -12.48 -5.32 -8.78
C ALA A 45 -11.05 -5.77 -9.08
N ILE A 46 -10.07 -5.41 -8.23
CA ILE A 46 -8.66 -5.76 -8.38
C ILE A 46 -8.16 -6.37 -7.08
N GLN A 47 -7.71 -7.62 -7.12
CA GLN A 47 -7.16 -8.36 -5.99
C GLN A 47 -5.64 -8.22 -5.92
N GLY A 48 -5.09 -8.35 -4.71
CA GLY A 48 -3.65 -8.41 -4.48
C GLY A 48 -3.11 -9.83 -4.58
N CYS A 49 -1.86 -9.99 -5.01
CA CYS A 49 -1.24 -11.32 -5.17
C CYS A 49 -1.13 -12.13 -3.85
N CYS A 50 -1.10 -11.44 -2.71
CA CYS A 50 -0.99 -12.01 -1.36
C CYS A 50 -2.22 -11.75 -0.49
N SER A 51 -3.32 -11.22 -1.06
CA SER A 51 -4.53 -10.95 -0.30
C SER A 51 -5.81 -11.20 -1.08
N TYR A 52 -6.81 -11.72 -0.39
CA TYR A 52 -8.20 -11.66 -0.84
C TYR A 52 -8.91 -10.52 -0.13
N THR A 53 -9.60 -9.66 -0.87
CA THR A 53 -10.23 -8.44 -0.35
C THR A 53 -11.68 -8.33 -0.80
N VAL A 54 -12.55 -8.03 0.15
CA VAL A 54 -13.98 -7.83 -0.08
C VAL A 54 -14.48 -6.56 0.61
N TYR A 55 -15.49 -5.94 0.02
CA TYR A 55 -16.34 -4.98 0.70
C TYR A 55 -17.44 -5.72 1.46
N ALA A 56 -17.67 -5.35 2.71
CA ALA A 56 -18.72 -5.92 3.57
C ALA A 56 -19.33 -4.83 4.47
N GLY A 57 -20.34 -5.19 5.27
CA GLY A 57 -21.13 -4.23 6.06
C GLY A 57 -22.49 -3.96 5.43
N GLN A 58 -23.43 -3.40 6.22
CA GLN A 58 -24.79 -3.10 5.77
C GLN A 58 -24.83 -2.21 4.52
N HIS A 59 -23.82 -1.34 4.37
CA HIS A 59 -23.69 -0.43 3.23
C HIS A 59 -22.35 -0.58 2.51
N LEU A 60 -21.73 -1.77 2.58
CA LEU A 60 -20.41 -2.06 2.03
C LEU A 60 -19.37 -1.02 2.45
N ASP A 61 -19.44 -0.61 3.70
CA ASP A 61 -18.69 0.46 4.37
C ASP A 61 -17.41 -0.02 5.05
N HIS A 62 -17.13 -1.32 4.99
CA HIS A 62 -15.89 -1.91 5.45
C HIS A 62 -15.14 -2.61 4.31
N VAL A 63 -13.82 -2.57 4.38
CA VAL A 63 -12.92 -3.45 3.63
C VAL A 63 -12.47 -4.55 4.58
N VAL A 64 -12.70 -5.81 4.20
CA VAL A 64 -12.17 -6.97 4.91
C VAL A 64 -11.11 -7.61 4.03
N GLN A 65 -9.88 -7.66 4.55
CA GLN A 65 -8.73 -8.20 3.84
C GLN A 65 -8.21 -9.44 4.55
N PHE A 66 -8.01 -10.49 3.77
CA PHE A 66 -7.47 -11.78 4.18
C PHE A 66 -6.06 -11.87 3.60
N GLN A 67 -5.06 -11.63 4.44
CA GLN A 67 -3.65 -11.67 4.05
C GLN A 67 -3.05 -13.03 4.30
N LEU A 68 -2.16 -13.45 3.40
CA LEU A 68 -1.20 -14.50 3.67
C LEU A 68 -0.38 -14.13 4.92
N LYS A 69 -0.22 -15.05 5.88
CA LYS A 69 0.66 -14.90 7.06
C LYS A 69 2.10 -14.52 6.71
N SER A 70 2.60 -14.86 5.52
CA SER A 70 3.90 -14.42 5.00
C SER A 70 3.96 -12.94 4.64
N SER A 71 2.80 -12.28 4.48
CA SER A 71 2.65 -10.87 4.15
C SER A 71 1.62 -10.17 5.07
N PRO A 72 1.86 -10.10 6.40
CA PRO A 72 0.92 -9.50 7.33
C PRO A 72 0.86 -7.98 7.18
N LEU A 73 -0.33 -7.38 7.34
CA LEU A 73 -0.44 -5.93 7.49
C LEU A 73 0.24 -5.49 8.79
N LYS A 74 1.02 -4.43 8.68
CA LYS A 74 1.67 -3.76 9.81
C LYS A 74 0.70 -2.81 10.52
N THR A 75 -0.02 -3.33 11.51
CA THR A 75 -1.06 -2.56 12.23
C THR A 75 -0.51 -1.38 13.02
N ASP A 76 0.74 -1.46 13.49
CA ASP A 76 1.49 -0.36 14.10
C ASP A 76 1.73 0.78 13.10
N ILE A 77 2.10 0.46 11.86
CA ILE A 77 2.26 1.44 10.79
C ILE A 77 0.90 2.04 10.40
N ALA A 78 -0.16 1.24 10.33
CA ALA A 78 -1.49 1.74 10.04
C ALA A 78 -2.01 2.68 11.15
N ALA A 79 -1.77 2.35 12.42
CA ALA A 79 -2.11 3.21 13.55
C ALA A 79 -1.32 4.53 13.51
N LEU A 80 -0.02 4.47 13.22
CA LEU A 80 0.81 5.66 13.05
C LEU A 80 0.32 6.54 11.89
N ALA A 81 -0.04 5.92 10.77
CA ALA A 81 -0.62 6.63 9.63
C ALA A 81 -1.92 7.33 10.01
N ARG A 82 -2.81 6.67 10.76
CA ARG A 82 -4.03 7.27 11.29
C ARG A 82 -3.75 8.43 12.23
N GLN A 83 -2.71 8.33 13.05
CA GLN A 83 -2.29 9.43 13.93
C GLN A 83 -1.78 10.66 13.15
N ILE A 84 -0.98 10.45 12.11
CA ILE A 84 -0.38 11.54 11.32
C ILE A 84 -1.38 12.16 10.36
N TYR A 85 -2.15 11.33 9.66
CA TYR A 85 -2.99 11.75 8.55
C TYR A 85 -4.48 11.87 8.94
N GLY A 86 -4.86 11.44 10.15
CA GLY A 86 -6.24 11.53 10.62
C GLY A 86 -7.20 10.72 9.75
N SER A 87 -8.31 11.33 9.35
CA SER A 87 -9.29 10.71 8.46
C SER A 87 -8.72 10.28 7.11
N LEU A 88 -7.56 10.81 6.71
CA LEU A 88 -6.89 10.49 5.46
C LEU A 88 -6.21 9.11 5.42
N ALA A 89 -6.19 8.37 6.52
CA ALA A 89 -5.75 6.98 6.55
C ALA A 89 -6.85 6.11 7.16
N PRO A 90 -7.16 4.91 6.64
CA PRO A 90 -8.19 4.07 7.18
C PRO A 90 -7.82 3.65 8.60
N GLU A 91 -8.84 3.50 9.44
CA GLU A 91 -8.67 2.76 10.68
C GLU A 91 -8.57 1.28 10.33
N THR A 92 -7.46 0.64 10.71
CA THR A 92 -7.15 -0.75 10.40
C THR A 92 -7.03 -1.56 11.68
N SER A 93 -7.72 -2.69 11.75
CA SER A 93 -7.68 -3.56 12.91
C SER A 93 -7.53 -5.03 12.52
N PHE A 94 -6.59 -5.71 13.18
CA PHE A 94 -6.50 -7.17 13.13
C PHE A 94 -7.67 -7.78 13.91
N LYS A 95 -8.28 -8.86 13.37
CA LYS A 95 -9.40 -9.55 14.00
C LYS A 95 -9.03 -10.95 14.43
N GLN A 96 -8.58 -11.79 13.50
CA GLN A 96 -8.34 -13.20 13.76
C GLN A 96 -7.45 -13.84 12.70
N GLN A 97 -7.03 -15.08 12.97
CA GLN A 97 -6.39 -15.96 12.00
C GLN A 97 -7.37 -17.06 11.57
N LEU A 98 -7.40 -17.37 10.28
CA LEU A 98 -8.13 -18.51 9.70
C LEU A 98 -7.17 -19.59 9.22
N GLY A 99 -7.57 -20.84 9.40
CA GLY A 99 -6.74 -22.00 9.04
C GLY A 99 -5.61 -22.26 10.04
N LYS A 100 -4.99 -23.44 9.89
CA LYS A 100 -3.82 -23.85 10.68
C LYS A 100 -2.58 -23.77 9.80
N GLY A 101 -1.50 -23.18 10.31
CA GLY A 101 -0.18 -23.37 9.71
C GLY A 101 0.28 -24.80 9.98
N SER A 102 0.61 -25.53 8.92
CA SER A 102 1.29 -26.82 9.01
C SER A 102 2.73 -26.60 8.57
N ALA A 103 3.70 -27.12 9.33
CA ALA A 103 5.11 -27.07 8.95
C ALA A 103 5.42 -27.90 7.68
N GLU A 104 4.48 -28.75 7.26
CA GLU A 104 4.60 -29.68 6.13
C GLU A 104 3.77 -29.24 4.91
N ALA A 105 2.89 -28.23 5.06
CA ALA A 105 2.03 -27.76 3.98
C ALA A 105 2.57 -26.45 3.39
N TRP A 106 2.63 -26.38 2.06
CA TRP A 106 2.87 -25.14 1.29
C TRP A 106 1.74 -24.10 1.44
N GLN A 107 0.67 -24.45 2.14
CA GLN A 107 -0.49 -23.60 2.36
C GLN A 107 -0.37 -22.90 3.71
N GLU A 108 -0.54 -21.59 3.70
CA GLU A 108 -0.42 -20.76 4.89
C GLU A 108 -1.79 -20.31 5.43
N PRO A 109 -1.90 -20.05 6.74
CA PRO A 109 -3.11 -19.50 7.32
C PRO A 109 -3.32 -18.05 6.87
N LEU A 110 -4.56 -17.56 6.96
CA LEU A 110 -4.92 -16.20 6.61
C LEU A 110 -5.06 -15.33 7.85
N LEU A 111 -4.50 -14.13 7.81
CA LEU A 111 -4.70 -13.09 8.81
C LEU A 111 -5.79 -12.15 8.33
N VAL A 112 -6.80 -11.93 9.18
CA VAL A 112 -8.00 -11.16 8.82
C VAL A 112 -7.91 -9.76 9.42
N TYR A 113 -8.05 -8.77 8.55
CA TYR A 113 -8.05 -7.35 8.90
C TYR A 113 -9.35 -6.70 8.45
N VAL A 114 -9.84 -5.77 9.26
CA VAL A 114 -11.00 -4.94 8.94
C VAL A 114 -10.56 -3.49 8.91
N MET A 115 -10.99 -2.79 7.86
CA MET A 115 -10.72 -1.37 7.64
C MET A 115 -12.01 -0.61 7.33
N ALA A 116 -12.07 0.65 7.74
CA ALA A 116 -13.10 1.56 7.25
C ALA A 116 -12.90 1.79 5.74
N ARG A 117 -13.98 1.65 4.96
CA ARG A 117 -13.92 1.84 3.50
C ARG A 117 -14.03 3.30 3.14
N VAL A 118 -13.13 3.70 2.24
CA VAL A 118 -13.18 4.93 1.46
C VAL A 118 -14.09 4.69 0.26
N LYS A 119 -15.24 5.37 0.20
CA LYS A 119 -16.26 5.10 -0.85
C LYS A 119 -15.97 5.85 -2.14
N GLU A 120 -15.06 6.80 -2.08
CA GLU A 120 -14.59 7.64 -3.17
C GLU A 120 -13.87 6.80 -4.25
N PRO A 121 -14.00 7.14 -5.54
CA PRO A 121 -13.26 6.47 -6.60
C PRO A 121 -11.76 6.73 -6.49
N SER A 122 -10.95 5.77 -6.91
CA SER A 122 -9.52 5.96 -7.08
C SER A 122 -9.21 7.06 -8.11
N ARG A 123 -8.02 7.65 -8.02
CA ARG A 123 -7.54 8.65 -8.97
C ARG A 123 -7.48 8.09 -10.39
N LEU A 124 -7.21 6.80 -10.55
CA LEU A 124 -7.30 6.12 -11.84
C LEU A 124 -8.74 6.16 -12.38
N GLU A 125 -9.72 5.67 -11.62
CA GLU A 125 -11.13 5.66 -12.02
C GLU A 125 -11.62 7.07 -12.37
N PHE A 126 -11.25 8.06 -11.56
CA PHE A 126 -11.55 9.46 -11.84
C PHE A 126 -10.93 9.94 -13.16
N THR A 127 -9.66 9.58 -13.45
CA THR A 127 -9.01 9.92 -14.72
C THR A 127 -9.72 9.29 -15.90
N LEU A 128 -10.11 8.03 -15.79
CA LEU A 128 -10.78 7.30 -16.87
C LEU A 128 -12.16 7.90 -17.17
N ALA A 129 -12.90 8.32 -16.14
CA ALA A 129 -14.22 8.92 -16.29
C ALA A 129 -14.19 10.39 -16.77
N HIS A 130 -13.20 11.18 -16.34
CA HIS A 130 -13.22 12.64 -16.49
C HIS A 130 -11.99 13.25 -17.16
N GLY A 131 -10.94 12.46 -17.43
CA GLY A 131 -9.66 12.94 -17.90
C GLY A 131 -9.63 13.49 -19.32
N ASN A 132 -10.74 13.39 -20.07
CA ASN A 132 -10.84 13.87 -21.44
C ASN A 132 -11.87 15.01 -21.57
N PRO A 133 -11.52 16.13 -22.23
CA PRO A 133 -10.21 16.45 -22.79
C PRO A 133 -9.20 16.86 -21.71
N GLU A 134 -7.98 16.33 -21.78
CA GLU A 134 -6.94 16.47 -20.74
C GLU A 134 -6.65 17.92 -20.33
N ASN A 135 -6.73 18.85 -21.28
CA ASN A 135 -6.37 20.25 -21.07
C ASN A 135 -7.56 21.20 -20.94
N SER A 136 -8.75 20.68 -20.62
CA SER A 136 -9.89 21.53 -20.26
C SER A 136 -9.57 22.39 -19.03
N PRO A 137 -10.24 23.56 -18.88
CA PRO A 137 -10.11 24.38 -17.67
C PRO A 137 -10.38 23.58 -16.38
N GLU A 138 -11.37 22.68 -16.39
CA GLU A 138 -11.75 21.83 -15.26
C GLU A 138 -10.65 20.83 -14.91
N ASN A 139 -10.13 20.11 -15.91
CA ASN A 139 -9.05 19.15 -15.71
C ASN A 139 -7.76 19.80 -15.21
N LYS A 140 -7.46 21.02 -15.67
CA LYS A 140 -6.36 21.82 -15.12
C LYS A 140 -6.60 22.18 -13.66
N ALA A 141 -7.81 22.62 -13.31
CA ALA A 141 -8.17 22.94 -11.94
C ALA A 141 -8.07 21.72 -11.01
N TRP A 142 -8.54 20.55 -11.44
CA TRP A 142 -8.43 19.30 -10.67
C TRP A 142 -6.99 18.86 -10.47
N ARG A 143 -6.11 18.98 -11.49
CA ARG A 143 -4.68 18.73 -11.32
C ARG A 143 -4.03 19.66 -10.31
N MET A 144 -4.39 20.95 -10.34
CA MET A 144 -3.88 21.91 -9.36
C MET A 144 -4.31 21.58 -7.93
N ASN A 145 -5.56 21.15 -7.73
CA ASN A 145 -6.02 20.70 -6.42
C ASN A 145 -5.28 19.45 -5.97
N LEU A 146 -5.14 18.44 -6.86
CA LEU A 146 -4.39 17.22 -6.56
C LEU A 146 -2.96 17.54 -6.11
N ILE A 147 -2.23 18.39 -6.84
CA ILE A 147 -0.85 18.75 -6.48
C ILE A 147 -0.82 19.42 -5.09
N ARG A 148 -1.75 20.33 -4.81
CA ARG A 148 -1.86 21.00 -3.51
C ARG A 148 -2.11 20.00 -2.39
N ASP A 149 -3.03 19.07 -2.59
CA ASP A 149 -3.47 18.15 -1.55
C ASP A 149 -2.45 17.04 -1.31
N VAL A 150 -1.77 16.57 -2.37
CA VAL A 150 -0.60 15.69 -2.25
C VAL A 150 0.56 16.38 -1.52
N ALA A 151 0.82 17.66 -1.82
CA ALA A 151 1.86 18.42 -1.10
C ALA A 151 1.52 18.56 0.39
N ARG A 152 0.25 18.82 0.72
CA ARG A 152 -0.24 18.86 2.11
C ARG A 152 -0.09 17.50 2.79
N PHE A 153 -0.44 16.42 2.10
CA PHE A 153 -0.28 15.05 2.62
C PHE A 153 1.18 14.75 2.99
N PHE A 154 2.14 15.05 2.10
CA PHE A 154 3.56 14.88 2.42
C PHE A 154 4.04 15.81 3.54
N ALA A 155 3.54 17.05 3.59
CA ALA A 155 3.88 17.98 4.65
C ALA A 155 3.42 17.50 6.04
N LEU A 156 2.26 16.84 6.15
CA LEU A 156 1.79 16.26 7.42
C LEU A 156 2.80 15.25 7.97
N SER A 157 3.30 14.35 7.12
CA SER A 157 4.33 13.38 7.52
C SER A 157 5.66 14.04 7.85
N TRP A 158 6.09 15.01 7.03
CA TRP A 158 7.33 15.74 7.25
C TRP A 158 7.35 16.46 8.61
N ASN A 159 6.21 17.02 9.01
CA ASN A 159 6.05 17.72 10.28
C ASN A 159 5.81 16.77 11.48
N ALA A 160 5.73 15.46 11.24
CA ALA A 160 5.59 14.43 12.25
C ALA A 160 6.79 13.45 12.19
N PRO A 161 8.01 13.91 12.49
CA PRO A 161 9.19 13.05 12.45
C PRO A 161 9.11 11.92 13.48
N GLN A 162 9.57 10.75 13.08
CA GLN A 162 9.60 9.54 13.89
C GLN A 162 10.95 9.39 14.57
N ALA A 163 10.91 9.04 15.86
CA ALA A 163 12.11 8.72 16.60
C ALA A 163 12.68 7.38 16.09
N LEU A 164 13.90 7.43 15.58
CA LEU A 164 14.63 6.23 15.18
C LEU A 164 15.84 6.08 16.11
N PRO A 165 16.01 4.91 16.78
CA PRO A 165 17.21 4.64 17.57
C PRO A 165 18.48 4.85 16.74
N GLN A 166 19.51 5.41 17.37
CA GLN A 166 20.76 5.72 16.68
C GLN A 166 21.43 4.46 16.13
N GLU A 167 21.30 3.35 16.84
CA GLU A 167 21.81 2.03 16.47
C GLU A 167 21.17 1.55 15.18
N LEU A 168 19.85 1.72 15.05
CA LEU A 168 19.13 1.33 13.83
C LEU A 168 19.51 2.23 12.65
N ARG A 169 19.70 3.54 12.88
CA ARG A 169 20.20 4.47 11.85
C ARG A 169 21.60 4.07 11.37
N HIS A 170 22.48 3.65 12.28
CA HIS A 170 23.81 3.15 11.95
C HIS A 170 23.75 1.86 11.13
N GLN A 171 22.94 0.90 11.55
CA GLN A 171 22.72 -0.34 10.81
C GLN A 171 22.21 -0.07 9.38
N MET A 172 21.25 0.83 9.22
CA MET A 172 20.76 1.23 7.90
C MET A 172 21.87 1.84 7.04
N MET A 173 22.73 2.69 7.62
CA MET A 173 23.88 3.27 6.92
C MET A 173 24.83 2.19 6.41
N GLU A 174 25.21 1.24 7.27
CA GLU A 174 26.11 0.14 6.93
C GLU A 174 25.51 -0.74 5.82
N THR A 175 24.22 -1.08 5.92
CA THR A 175 23.52 -1.85 4.90
C THR A 175 23.50 -1.14 3.55
N TRP A 176 23.07 0.13 3.51
CA TRP A 176 22.99 0.88 2.25
C TRP A 176 24.35 1.14 1.62
N GLU A 177 25.37 1.41 2.44
CA GLU A 177 26.73 1.56 1.96
C GLU A 177 27.26 0.26 1.35
N LYS A 178 27.03 -0.89 2.01
CA LYS A 178 27.39 -2.22 1.48
C LYS A 178 26.69 -2.47 0.15
N GLU A 179 25.38 -2.26 0.07
CA GLU A 179 24.58 -2.51 -1.14
C GLU A 179 24.99 -1.60 -2.29
N LEU A 180 25.18 -0.30 -2.05
CA LEU A 180 25.64 0.64 -3.08
C LEU A 180 27.05 0.29 -3.58
N ARG A 181 27.95 -0.19 -2.71
CA ARG A 181 29.26 -0.67 -3.14
C ARG A 181 29.18 -1.95 -3.99
N MET A 182 28.29 -2.87 -3.66
CA MET A 182 28.03 -4.05 -4.51
C MET A 182 27.52 -3.61 -5.89
N LEU A 183 26.56 -2.68 -5.93
CA LEU A 183 26.05 -2.13 -7.18
C LEU A 183 27.15 -1.42 -7.99
N LEU A 184 28.07 -0.71 -7.33
CA LEU A 184 29.19 -0.05 -8.01
C LEU A 184 30.09 -1.06 -8.74
N VAL A 185 30.32 -2.25 -8.16
CA VAL A 185 31.14 -3.30 -8.76
C VAL A 185 30.37 -4.04 -9.87
N SER A 186 29.07 -4.27 -9.67
CA SER A 186 28.26 -5.11 -10.57
C SER A 186 27.66 -4.36 -11.77
N LEU A 187 27.45 -3.04 -11.67
CA LEU A 187 26.79 -2.26 -12.72
C LEU A 187 27.79 -1.65 -13.73
N PRO A 188 27.35 -1.41 -14.99
CA PRO A 188 28.16 -0.73 -15.99
C PRO A 188 28.64 0.66 -15.55
N GLU A 189 29.79 1.10 -16.07
CA GLU A 189 30.48 2.34 -15.70
C GLU A 189 29.60 3.60 -15.79
N ARG A 190 28.63 3.61 -16.72
CA ARG A 190 27.65 4.71 -16.86
C ARG A 190 26.87 5.03 -15.58
N PHE A 191 26.77 4.09 -14.64
CA PHE A 191 26.07 4.26 -13.37
C PHE A 191 27.01 4.62 -12.20
N HIS A 192 28.33 4.50 -12.38
CA HIS A 192 29.30 4.61 -11.28
C HIS A 192 29.32 5.99 -10.65
N THR A 193 29.21 7.05 -11.47
CA THR A 193 29.19 8.43 -10.96
C THR A 193 28.00 8.64 -10.01
N THR A 194 26.80 8.27 -10.43
CA THR A 194 25.59 8.37 -9.60
C THR A 194 25.72 7.59 -8.29
N ILE A 195 26.27 6.38 -8.33
CA ILE A 195 26.44 5.54 -7.14
C ILE A 195 27.46 6.16 -6.18
N ARG A 196 28.60 6.66 -6.70
CA ARG A 196 29.62 7.35 -5.89
C ARG A 196 29.07 8.62 -5.25
N ASP A 197 28.32 9.42 -5.99
CA ASP A 197 27.69 10.64 -5.48
C ASP A 197 26.64 10.33 -4.40
N THR A 198 25.91 9.23 -4.57
CA THR A 198 24.94 8.73 -3.58
C THR A 198 25.65 8.27 -2.30
N LEU A 199 26.72 7.47 -2.43
CA LEU A 199 27.57 7.05 -1.30
C LEU A 199 28.10 8.25 -0.52
N ALA A 200 28.63 9.27 -1.20
CA ALA A 200 29.12 10.49 -0.57
C ALA A 200 28.01 11.29 0.14
N SER A 201 26.76 11.20 -0.34
CA SER A 201 25.60 11.88 0.23
C SER A 201 24.91 11.11 1.35
N LEU A 202 25.22 9.82 1.56
CA LEU A 202 24.54 8.97 2.55
C LEU A 202 24.46 9.58 3.96
N PRO A 203 25.54 10.15 4.55
CA PRO A 203 25.46 10.73 5.88
C PRO A 203 24.46 11.90 5.96
N ARG A 204 24.39 12.72 4.91
CA ARG A 204 23.44 13.83 4.81
C ARG A 204 22.02 13.34 4.57
N ILE A 205 21.84 12.29 3.78
CA ILE A 205 20.52 11.67 3.56
C ILE A 205 19.99 11.15 4.89
N LEU A 206 20.82 10.39 5.61
CA LEU A 206 20.53 9.85 6.93
C LEU A 206 20.56 10.88 8.05
N SER A 207 20.89 12.16 7.82
CA SER A 207 20.67 13.20 8.83
C SER A 207 19.28 13.84 8.72
N ASN A 208 18.52 13.54 7.68
CA ASN A 208 17.16 14.06 7.54
C ASN A 208 16.22 13.44 8.60
N PRO A 209 15.10 14.11 8.88
CA PRO A 209 14.03 13.53 9.69
C PRO A 209 13.54 12.22 9.07
N MET A 210 13.38 11.20 9.90
CA MET A 210 12.75 9.94 9.50
C MET A 210 11.24 10.15 9.58
N VAL A 211 10.54 9.96 8.47
CA VAL A 211 9.11 10.27 8.36
C VAL A 211 8.37 9.06 7.82
N LEU A 212 7.07 8.97 8.10
CA LEU A 212 6.25 7.89 7.57
C LEU A 212 6.06 8.09 6.06
N VAL A 213 6.48 7.11 5.27
CA VAL A 213 6.25 7.11 3.81
C VAL A 213 5.24 6.03 3.45
N HIS A 214 4.45 6.27 2.39
CA HIS A 214 3.42 5.33 1.94
C HIS A 214 4.02 4.03 1.35
N GLY A 215 5.20 4.10 0.72
CA GLY A 215 5.87 2.95 0.09
C GLY A 215 5.33 2.57 -1.30
N ASP A 216 4.03 2.76 -1.55
CA ASP A 216 3.40 2.55 -2.87
C ASP A 216 2.43 3.70 -3.24
N PHE A 217 2.95 4.93 -3.29
CA PHE A 217 2.09 6.10 -3.56
C PHE A 217 1.75 6.20 -5.05
N SER A 218 0.62 5.63 -5.46
CA SER A 218 0.21 5.52 -6.87
C SER A 218 -1.25 5.96 -7.09
N VAL A 219 -1.66 6.11 -8.35
CA VAL A 219 -3.02 6.49 -8.74
C VAL A 219 -4.10 5.48 -8.32
N PHE A 220 -3.70 4.27 -7.93
CA PHE A 220 -4.59 3.24 -7.38
C PHE A 220 -4.90 3.47 -5.90
N ASN A 221 -3.98 4.11 -5.17
CA ASN A 221 -4.06 4.27 -3.71
C ASN A 221 -4.49 5.69 -3.29
N ILE A 222 -4.77 6.57 -4.26
CA ILE A 222 -5.30 7.92 -4.01
C ILE A 222 -6.80 7.89 -4.28
N MET A 223 -7.61 8.11 -3.25
CA MET A 223 -9.07 8.15 -3.37
C MET A 223 -9.53 9.60 -3.55
N THR A 224 -10.46 9.86 -4.47
CA THR A 224 -10.81 11.21 -4.91
C THR A 224 -12.23 11.60 -4.53
N GLU A 225 -12.38 12.61 -3.67
CA GLU A 225 -13.65 13.34 -3.58
C GLU A 225 -13.76 14.31 -4.78
N PRO A 226 -14.95 14.47 -5.39
CA PRO A 226 -15.16 15.36 -6.53
C PRO A 226 -15.23 16.86 -6.16
N VAL A 227 -14.65 17.31 -5.04
CA VAL A 227 -14.71 18.72 -4.59
C VAL A 227 -13.35 19.15 -3.98
N PRO A 228 -12.86 20.39 -4.24
CA PRO A 228 -11.62 20.89 -3.63
C PRO A 228 -11.66 20.87 -2.10
N ILE A 229 -10.54 20.54 -1.44
CA ILE A 229 -10.37 20.77 0.00
C ILE A 229 -10.58 22.27 0.30
N LYS A 230 -11.53 22.57 1.19
CA LYS A 230 -11.73 23.89 1.79
C LYS A 230 -10.97 23.96 3.12
N ASP A 231 -10.74 25.16 3.66
CA ASP A 231 -10.29 25.33 5.05
C ASP A 231 -11.42 24.93 6.02
N ASP A 232 -11.71 23.64 6.06
CA ASP A 232 -12.45 22.98 7.13
C ASP A 232 -11.55 21.88 7.70
N GLU A 233 -11.60 21.64 9.01
CA GLU A 233 -10.73 20.70 9.74
C GLU A 233 -10.92 19.21 9.34
N ARG A 234 -11.56 18.95 8.21
CA ARG A 234 -11.89 17.62 7.69
C ARG A 234 -10.99 17.31 6.50
N GLY A 235 -9.83 16.70 6.77
CA GLY A 235 -9.01 16.06 5.74
C GLY A 235 -9.77 14.88 5.12
N ARG A 236 -9.94 14.85 3.79
CA ARG A 236 -10.89 13.93 3.12
C ARG A 236 -10.34 13.03 2.00
N TYR A 237 -9.02 13.00 1.77
CA TYR A 237 -8.38 11.94 0.98
C TYR A 237 -8.04 10.73 1.86
N VAL A 238 -8.87 9.71 1.91
CA VAL A 238 -8.48 8.49 2.64
C VAL A 238 -7.62 7.62 1.73
N ILE A 239 -6.41 7.29 2.18
CA ILE A 239 -5.44 6.49 1.46
C ILE A 239 -5.55 5.05 1.94
N MET A 240 -5.93 4.12 1.06
CA MET A 240 -5.78 2.71 1.38
C MET A 240 -4.30 2.40 1.56
N ILE A 241 -3.89 2.16 2.81
CA ILE A 241 -2.57 1.62 3.13
C ILE A 241 -2.58 0.17 2.65
N LEU A 242 -2.05 -0.04 1.46
CA LEU A 242 -1.53 -1.34 1.05
C LEU A 242 -0.04 -1.34 1.41
N ASP A 243 0.38 -2.42 2.07
CA ASP A 243 1.71 -2.63 2.66
C ASP A 243 2.87 -1.94 1.92
N GLY A 244 3.47 -0.96 2.60
CA GLY A 244 4.72 -0.33 2.21
C GLY A 244 5.92 -0.86 2.99
N LEU A 245 6.20 -2.17 2.92
CA LEU A 245 7.60 -2.59 2.81
C LEU A 245 7.76 -3.15 1.41
N LEU A 246 8.37 -2.38 0.51
CA LEU A 246 9.06 -2.98 -0.63
C LEU A 246 10.25 -3.78 -0.07
N LEU A 247 9.97 -5.01 0.36
CA LEU A 247 10.92 -6.10 0.30
C LEU A 247 10.24 -7.18 -0.53
N ASN A 248 10.36 -7.05 -1.85
CA ASN A 248 10.15 -8.18 -2.73
C ASN A 248 11.15 -9.28 -2.30
N PRO A 249 10.72 -10.45 -1.84
CA PRO A 249 11.64 -11.53 -1.48
C PRO A 249 12.55 -11.95 -2.64
N ALA A 250 12.10 -11.76 -3.90
CA ALA A 250 12.91 -12.01 -5.11
C ALA A 250 14.04 -11.00 -5.33
N THR A 251 14.14 -9.96 -4.50
CA THR A 251 15.26 -8.99 -4.53
C THR A 251 16.26 -9.20 -3.39
N ARG A 252 16.06 -10.23 -2.55
CA ARG A 252 17.08 -10.65 -1.59
C ARG A 252 18.20 -11.38 -2.31
N PHE A 253 19.43 -10.87 -2.21
CA PHE A 253 20.62 -11.63 -2.53
C PHE A 253 20.85 -12.67 -1.42
N ASP A 254 20.06 -13.74 -1.40
CA ASP A 254 20.19 -14.84 -0.42
C ASP A 254 21.33 -15.82 -0.78
N SER A 255 22.34 -15.36 -1.53
CA SER A 255 23.55 -16.13 -1.81
C SER A 255 24.74 -15.23 -2.17
N LEU A 256 25.22 -14.45 -1.20
CA LEU A 256 26.61 -14.03 -1.02
C LEU A 256 26.91 -13.69 0.45
#